data_AF-A0A286H132-F1
#
_entry.id   AF-A0A286H132-F1
#
_cell.length_a   1.000
_cell.length_b   1.000
_cell.length_c   1.000
_cell.angle_alpha   90.00
_cell.angle_beta   90.00
_cell.angle_gamma   90.00
#
_symmetry.space_group_name_H-M   'P 1'
#
loop_
_entity.id
_entity.type
_entity.pdbx_description
1 polymer ?
#
loop_
_entity_poly.entity_id
_entity_poly.type
_entity_poly.pdbx_seq_one_letter_code
_entity_poly.pdbx_strand_id
1 'polypeptide(L)'
;MAGTSAPAYLQLLEEALELGRVDGRFAAAFEPATAPRGDRCLGRTPEEFARLLWEDRPGTPPAGLELSAPHWYATGFGEGMAAAGVGRTRAGGALLHRQVFS
;
A
#
# COMPACT_ATOMS: atom_id res chain seq x y z
N MET A 1 -17.72 17.35 -25.67
CA MET A 1 -16.61 16.46 -25.28
C MET A 1 -15.52 17.32 -24.68
N ALA A 2 -15.46 17.38 -23.35
CA ALA A 2 -14.57 18.26 -22.59
C ALA A 2 -13.76 17.40 -21.61
N GLY A 3 -12.47 17.74 -21.46
CA GLY A 3 -11.42 16.87 -20.98
C GLY A 3 -11.45 16.51 -19.49
N THR A 4 -11.14 15.25 -19.21
CA THR A 4 -10.96 14.64 -17.87
C THR A 4 -9.48 14.38 -17.56
N SER A 5 -8.56 15.24 -18.00
CA SER A 5 -7.18 14.79 -18.27
C SER A 5 -6.16 14.87 -17.13
N ALA A 6 -6.44 15.52 -16.00
CA ALA A 6 -5.48 15.65 -14.88
C ALA A 6 -6.02 15.21 -13.50
N PRO A 7 -7.24 15.61 -13.08
CA PRO A 7 -7.72 15.21 -11.75
C PRO A 7 -7.98 13.70 -11.65
N ALA A 8 -8.36 13.03 -12.75
CA ALA A 8 -8.61 11.59 -12.75
C ALA A 8 -7.34 10.74 -12.61
N TYR A 9 -6.19 11.23 -13.11
CA TYR A 9 -4.92 10.51 -13.03
C TYR A 9 -4.31 10.60 -11.62
N LEU A 10 -4.28 11.82 -11.06
CA LEU A 10 -3.80 12.01 -9.69
C LEU A 10 -4.63 11.17 -8.70
N GLN A 11 -5.95 11.15 -8.87
CA GLN A 11 -6.84 10.32 -8.04
C GLN A 11 -6.49 8.83 -8.10
N LEU A 12 -6.13 8.29 -9.27
CA LEU A 12 -5.69 6.89 -9.38
C LEU A 12 -4.39 6.63 -8.63
N LEU A 13 -3.47 7.59 -8.66
CA LEU A 13 -2.20 7.48 -7.96
C LEU A 13 -2.40 7.57 -6.45
N GLU A 14 -3.25 8.48 -5.98
CA GLU A 14 -3.65 8.59 -4.58
C GLU A 14 -4.35 7.31 -4.09
N GLU A 15 -5.22 6.72 -4.91
CA GLU A 15 -5.86 5.44 -4.63
C GLU A 15 -4.84 4.30 -4.53
N ALA A 16 -3.86 4.25 -5.44
CA ALA A 16 -2.75 3.29 -5.38
C ALA A 16 -1.93 3.45 -4.09
N LEU A 17 -1.64 4.69 -3.70
CA LEU A 17 -0.93 5.01 -2.46
C LEU A 17 -1.71 4.57 -1.22
N GLU A 18 -3.02 4.83 -1.17
CA GLU A 18 -3.84 4.43 -0.03
C GLU A 18 -4.03 2.92 0.07
N LEU A 19 -4.20 2.22 -1.05
CA LEU A 19 -4.17 0.75 -1.08
C LEU A 19 -2.85 0.24 -0.50
N GLY A 20 -1.72 0.80 -0.95
CA GLY A 20 -0.41 0.50 -0.38
C GLY A 20 -0.38 0.70 1.13
N ARG A 21 -0.85 1.83 1.64
CA ARG A 21 -0.88 2.12 3.09
C ARG A 21 -1.70 1.11 3.88
N VAL A 22 -2.87 0.74 3.37
CA VAL A 22 -3.74 -0.26 4.01
C VAL A 22 -3.04 -1.61 4.07
N ASP A 23 -2.49 -2.07 2.95
CA ASP A 23 -1.82 -3.37 2.86
C ASP A 23 -0.53 -3.39 3.67
N GLY A 24 0.22 -2.30 3.69
CA GLY A 24 1.41 -2.14 4.52
C GLY A 24 1.08 -2.21 6.02
N ARG A 25 -0.02 -1.60 6.46
CA ARG A 25 -0.49 -1.74 7.86
C ARG A 25 -0.93 -3.16 8.17
N PHE A 26 -1.62 -3.82 7.23
CA PHE A 26 -2.04 -5.21 7.38
C PHE A 26 -0.83 -6.14 7.46
N ALA A 27 0.09 -6.07 6.50
CA ALA A 27 1.35 -6.82 6.50
C ALA A 27 2.13 -6.58 7.80
N ALA A 28 2.23 -5.32 8.25
CA ALA A 28 2.89 -5.04 9.51
C ALA A 28 2.16 -5.53 10.76
N ALA A 29 0.93 -6.04 10.68
CA ALA A 29 0.27 -6.70 11.80
C ALA A 29 0.59 -8.21 11.85
N PHE A 30 0.76 -8.85 10.68
CA PHE A 30 0.82 -10.31 10.56
C PHE A 30 2.17 -10.86 10.10
N GLU A 31 2.95 -10.09 9.34
CA GLU A 31 4.21 -10.54 8.77
C GLU A 31 5.40 -10.25 9.70
N PRO A 32 6.38 -11.17 9.77
CA PRO A 32 7.63 -10.91 10.44
C PRO A 32 8.39 -9.80 9.72
N ALA A 33 9.16 -9.00 10.45
CA ALA A 33 9.91 -7.87 9.89
C ALA A 33 10.94 -8.26 8.81
N THR A 34 11.30 -9.55 8.74
CA THR A 34 12.22 -10.14 7.77
C THR A 34 11.53 -10.70 6.52
N ALA A 35 10.19 -10.61 6.43
CA ALA A 35 9.47 -11.05 5.25
C ALA A 35 9.95 -10.25 4.01
N PRO A 36 10.22 -10.93 2.88
CA PRO A 36 10.58 -10.24 1.67
C PRO A 36 9.42 -9.34 1.24
N ARG A 37 9.68 -8.04 1.21
CA ARG A 37 8.74 -7.06 0.67
C ARG A 37 8.78 -7.21 -0.84
N GLY A 38 7.89 -8.02 -1.39
CA GLY A 38 7.83 -8.20 -2.83
C GLY A 38 7.47 -6.89 -3.50
N ASP A 39 8.13 -6.56 -4.60
CA ASP A 39 7.81 -5.39 -5.45
C ASP A 39 6.43 -5.49 -6.14
N ARG A 40 5.60 -6.47 -5.75
CA ARG A 40 4.37 -6.87 -6.46
C ARG A 40 3.16 -6.27 -5.77
N CYS A 41 2.36 -5.56 -6.55
CA CYS A 41 1.12 -4.94 -6.13
C CYS A 41 0.09 -6.02 -5.81
N LEU A 42 0.04 -6.51 -4.56
CA LEU A 42 -0.84 -7.61 -4.15
C LEU A 42 -0.68 -8.89 -4.99
N GLY A 43 0.56 -9.20 -5.41
CA GLY A 43 0.83 -10.34 -6.27
C GLY A 43 0.43 -10.18 -7.75
N ARG A 44 -0.04 -8.99 -8.15
CA ARG A 44 -0.39 -8.65 -9.54
C ARG A 44 0.79 -8.11 -10.32
N THR A 45 0.76 -8.26 -11.64
CA THR A 45 1.66 -7.51 -12.53
C THR A 45 1.29 -6.02 -12.55
N PRO A 46 2.20 -5.13 -12.99
CA PRO A 46 1.90 -3.71 -13.18
C PRO A 46 0.63 -3.44 -14.01
N GLU A 47 0.42 -4.20 -15.09
CA GLU A 47 -0.73 -4.08 -16.00
C GLU A 47 -2.02 -4.59 -15.37
N GLU A 48 -1.96 -5.67 -14.60
CA GLU A 48 -3.10 -6.17 -13.82
C GLU A 48 -3.50 -5.17 -12.73
N PHE A 49 -2.54 -4.51 -12.10
CA PHE A 49 -2.80 -3.52 -11.08
C PHE A 49 -3.41 -2.23 -11.66
N ALA A 50 -2.88 -1.73 -12.78
CA ALA A 50 -3.46 -0.59 -13.48
C ALA A 50 -4.89 -0.86 -13.96
N ARG A 51 -5.18 -2.08 -14.42
CA ARG A 51 -6.53 -2.51 -14.77
C ARG A 51 -7.48 -2.51 -13.57
N LEU A 52 -7.04 -3.00 -12.42
CA LEU A 52 -7.83 -2.98 -11.19
C LEU A 52 -8.21 -1.55 -10.77
N LEU A 53 -7.27 -0.60 -10.83
CA LEU A 53 -7.55 0.80 -10.50
C LEU A 53 -8.51 1.49 -11.49
N TRP A 54 -8.62 0.95 -12.71
CA TRP A 54 -9.43 1.51 -13.79
C TRP A 54 -10.76 0.78 -14.02
N GLU A 55 -11.01 -0.35 -13.37
CA GLU A 55 -12.08 -1.30 -13.71
C GLU A 55 -13.49 -0.67 -13.84
N ASP A 56 -13.81 0.31 -13.00
CA ASP A 56 -15.12 0.99 -12.98
C ASP A 56 -15.19 2.27 -13.83
N ARG A 57 -14.18 2.55 -14.66
CA ARG A 57 -14.04 3.81 -15.39
C ARG A 57 -14.17 3.60 -16.91
N PRO A 58 -14.89 4.50 -17.62
CA PRO A 58 -15.10 4.35 -19.06
C PRO A 58 -13.82 4.65 -19.84
N GLY A 59 -13.54 3.85 -20.87
CA GLY A 59 -12.44 4.07 -21.81
C GLY A 59 -11.18 3.28 -21.47
N THR A 60 -10.06 3.65 -22.08
CA THR A 60 -8.75 3.01 -21.87
C THR A 60 -8.03 3.63 -20.68
N PRO A 61 -7.33 2.83 -19.85
CA PRO A 61 -6.49 3.36 -18.77
C PRO A 61 -5.53 4.45 -19.28
N PRO A 62 -5.29 5.53 -18.50
CA PRO A 62 -4.32 6.55 -18.85
C PRO A 62 -2.93 5.96 -19.09
N ALA A 63 -2.24 6.46 -20.12
CA ALA A 63 -0.87 6.07 -20.41
C ALA A 63 0.05 6.35 -19.20
N GLY A 64 0.93 5.40 -18.88
CA GLY A 64 1.87 5.52 -17.77
C GLY A 64 1.29 5.13 -16.39
N LEU A 65 -0.01 4.80 -16.30
CA LEU A 65 -0.61 4.28 -15.07
C LEU A 65 0.05 2.96 -14.63
N GLU A 66 0.34 2.07 -15.58
CA GLU A 66 1.03 0.79 -15.36
C GLU A 66 2.43 0.98 -14.75
N LEU A 67 3.08 2.11 -14.98
CA LEU A 67 4.40 2.40 -14.40
C LEU A 67 4.28 3.14 -13.07
N SER A 68 3.37 4.11 -13.01
CA SER A 68 3.28 5.05 -11.89
C SER A 68 2.51 4.47 -10.70
N ALA A 69 1.43 3.73 -10.95
CA ALA A 69 0.60 3.17 -9.90
C ALA A 69 1.37 2.17 -9.02
N PRO A 70 2.18 1.23 -9.56
CA PRO A 70 2.98 0.35 -8.72
C PRO A 70 3.98 1.09 -7.83
N HIS A 71 4.57 2.18 -8.32
CA HIS A 71 5.52 2.97 -7.54
C HIS A 71 4.83 3.69 -6.36
N TRP A 72 3.66 4.26 -6.59
CA TRP A 72 2.86 4.90 -5.54
C TRP A 72 2.35 3.87 -4.53
N TYR A 73 1.90 2.70 -4.99
CA TYR A 73 1.55 1.58 -4.12
C TYR A 73 2.72 1.16 -3.22
N ALA A 74 3.90 0.92 -3.79
CA ALA A 74 5.08 0.52 -3.03
C ALA A 74 5.48 1.57 -1.97
N THR A 75 5.36 2.85 -2.31
CA THR A 75 5.57 3.96 -1.38
C THR A 75 4.59 3.90 -0.21
N GLY A 76 3.29 3.79 -0.49
CA GLY A 76 2.25 3.68 0.52
C GLY A 76 2.42 2.45 1.41
N PHE A 77 2.80 1.31 0.82
CA PHE A 77 3.11 0.09 1.54
C PHE A 77 4.25 0.28 2.53
N GLY A 78 5.34 0.93 2.12
CA GLY A 78 6.44 1.31 3.01
C GLY A 78 5.98 2.19 4.17
N GLU A 79 5.13 3.17 3.92
CA GLU A 79 4.56 4.06 4.94
C GLU A 79 3.66 3.30 5.94
N GLY A 80 2.78 2.42 5.45
CA GLY A 80 1.93 1.57 6.28
C GLY A 80 2.74 0.66 7.19
N MET A 81 3.82 0.09 6.66
CA MET A 81 4.78 -0.72 7.42
C MET A 81 5.48 0.09 8.52
N ALA A 82 5.93 1.30 8.20
CA ALA A 82 6.62 2.18 9.14
C ALA A 82 5.71 2.66 10.28
N ALA A 83 4.45 3.01 9.97
CA ALA A 83 3.48 3.48 10.97
C ALA A 83 3.21 2.44 12.07
N ALA A 84 3.13 1.16 11.70
CA ALA A 84 2.98 0.07 12.65
C ALA A 84 4.24 -0.18 13.50
N GLY A 85 5.44 0.02 12.92
CA GLY A 85 6.70 -0.01 13.65
C GLY A 85 6.74 1.02 14.79
N VAL A 86 6.32 2.26 14.53
CA VAL A 86 6.23 3.32 15.56
C VAL A 86 5.21 2.98 16.65
N GLY A 87 4.07 2.36 16.28
CA GLY A 87 3.08 1.88 17.24
C GLY A 87 3.61 0.77 18.15
N ARG A 88 4.35 -0.20 17.60
CA ARG A 88 4.99 -1.28 18.37
C ARG A 88 6.07 -0.76 19.32
N THR A 89 6.91 0.20 18.90
CA THR A 89 7.93 0.80 19.78
C THR A 89 7.31 1.56 20.94
N ARG A 90 6.16 2.23 20.75
CA ARG A 90 5.43 2.87 21.85
C ARG A 90 4.70 1.88 22.76
N ALA A 91 4.14 0.80 22.21
CA ALA A 91 3.46 -0.24 22.99
C ALA A 91 4.43 -1.18 23.74
N GLY A 92 5.68 -1.31 23.28
CA GLY A 92 6.73 -2.09 23.92
C GLY A 92 7.15 -1.60 25.31
N GLY A 93 6.78 -0.38 25.70
CA GLY A 93 6.95 0.11 27.07
C GLY A 93 5.87 -0.34 28.06
N ALA A 94 4.75 -0.90 27.59
CA ALA A 94 3.59 -1.20 28.42
C ALA A 94 3.36 -2.70 28.70
N LEU A 95 4.19 -3.59 28.14
CA LEU A 95 4.15 -5.02 28.46
C LEU A 95 5.27 -5.36 29.44
N LEU A 96 5.11 -4.91 30.68
CA LEU A 96 5.80 -5.47 31.83
C LEU A 96 5.41 -6.95 31.92
N HIS A 97 6.37 -7.78 31.53
CA HIS A 97 6.38 -9.22 31.69
C HIS A 97 6.10 -9.57 33.16
N ARG A 98 4.84 -9.90 33.49
CA ARG A 98 4.46 -10.45 34.80
C ARG A 98 5.07 -11.85 34.91
N GLN A 99 6.31 -11.92 35.39
CA GLN A 99 6.90 -13.18 35.84
C GLN A 99 6.11 -13.68 37.04
N VAL A 100 5.50 -14.84 36.88
CA VAL A 100 4.95 -15.63 37.98
C VAL A 100 6.08 -16.52 38.46
N PHE A 101 6.52 -16.29 39.69
CA PHE A 101 7.51 -17.09 40.41
C PHE A 101 7.07 -18.56 40.50
N SER A 102 8.03 -19.48 40.39
CA SER A 102 7.95 -20.86 40.89
C SER A 102 9.21 -21.18 41.66
#